data_AF-A0A7X9CH34-F1
#
_entry.id   AF-A0A7X9CH34-F1
#
_cell.length_a   1.000
_cell.length_b   1.000
_cell.length_c   1.000
_cell.angle_alpha   90.00
_cell.angle_beta   90.00
_cell.angle_gamma   90.00
#
_symmetry.space_group_name_H-M   'P 1'
#
loop_
_entity.id
_entity.type
_entity.pdbx_description
1 polymer ?
#
loop_
_entity_poly.entity_id
_entity_poly.type
_entity_poly.pdbx_seq_one_letter_code
_entity_poly.pdbx_strand_id
1 'polypeptide(L)'
;FPTWFFITNILVVPLMGIIIYSLIPLLLTGWLPEALSSFPEWLPQILRRLVQLLTDLMLHIVQFMESLPFAQLTGLNISLPAAILLLIFIFLISHFMKIKRPLVLTFALSSLLSFQLLSLWEQLQSTSPQLVVINNSPQSEISLYVDETYHPIWIPENGVLPHPHKKIIRLSDGSFNDFTTNTTFPVDILILSRHCCFDAEQLYHLFHPSLIVLDSSMPRYSAINLKESCLNRGIPVHDVRQDGAYSLNF
;
A
#
# COMPACT_ATOMS: atom_id res chain seq x y z
N PHE A 1 9.76 7.18 6.93
CA PHE A 1 10.69 7.32 8.05
C PHE A 1 10.03 8.10 9.19
N PRO A 2 10.00 7.57 10.43
CA PRO A 2 9.46 8.29 11.58
C PRO A 2 10.36 9.46 11.97
N THR A 3 9.86 10.70 11.88
CA THR A 3 10.66 11.92 12.11
C THR A 3 11.08 12.07 13.57
N TRP A 4 10.21 11.64 14.48
CA TRP A 4 10.42 11.70 15.93
C TRP A 4 11.19 10.49 16.48
N PHE A 5 11.73 9.62 15.62
CA PHE A 5 12.43 8.39 16.01
C PHE A 5 13.48 8.58 17.10
N PHE A 6 14.28 9.65 17.02
CA PHE A 6 15.30 9.93 18.03
C PHE A 6 14.71 10.19 19.41
N ILE A 7 13.65 11.01 19.49
CA ILE A 7 13.00 11.35 20.76
C ILE A 7 12.26 10.13 21.31
N THR A 8 11.55 9.40 20.46
CA THR A 8 10.90 8.15 20.83
C THR A 8 11.92 7.15 21.37
N ASN A 9 13.08 6.99 20.74
CA ASN A 9 14.10 6.05 21.23
C ASN A 9 14.76 6.48 22.53
N ILE A 10 15.03 7.78 22.72
CA ILE A 10 15.59 8.29 23.97
C ILE A 10 14.67 8.00 25.16
N LEU A 11 13.34 7.98 24.94
CA LEU A 11 12.35 7.74 26.00
C LEU A 11 11.94 6.28 26.13
N VAL A 12 11.64 5.61 25.01
CA VAL A 12 11.08 4.25 24.99
C VAL A 12 12.14 3.19 25.29
N VAL A 13 13.38 3.33 24.79
CA VAL A 13 14.45 2.34 25.03
C VAL A 13 14.80 2.17 26.52
N PRO A 14 15.08 3.24 27.30
CA PRO A 14 15.34 3.06 28.73
C PRO A 14 14.12 2.54 29.48
N LEU A 15 12.92 2.98 29.11
CA LEU A 15 11.68 2.53 29.74
C LEU A 15 11.43 1.04 29.52
N MET A 16 11.65 0.55 28.30
CA MET A 16 11.64 -0.88 27.97
C MET A 16 12.66 -1.66 28.79
N GLY A 17 13.87 -1.11 28.95
CA GLY A 17 14.89 -1.70 29.82
C GLY A 17 14.38 -1.87 31.26
N ILE A 18 13.81 -0.82 31.85
CA ILE A 18 13.26 -0.86 33.21
C ILE A 18 12.11 -1.88 33.31
N ILE A 19 11.22 -1.93 32.32
CA ILE A 19 10.12 -2.91 32.27
C ILE A 19 10.68 -4.34 32.27
N ILE A 20 11.64 -4.64 31.40
CA ILE A 20 12.26 -5.97 31.29
C ILE A 20 12.95 -6.36 32.60
N TYR A 21 13.75 -5.47 33.19
CA TYR A 21 14.40 -5.77 34.46
C TYR A 21 13.41 -5.91 35.63
N SER A 22 12.28 -5.21 35.59
CA SER A 22 11.22 -5.33 36.60
C SER A 22 10.41 -6.62 36.46
N LEU A 23 10.36 -7.22 35.27
CA LEU A 23 9.72 -8.52 35.03
C LEU A 23 10.50 -9.68 35.66
N ILE A 24 11.83 -9.59 35.80
CA ILE A 24 12.64 -10.67 36.38
C ILE A 24 12.23 -10.95 37.84
N PRO A 25 12.21 -9.96 38.76
CA PRO A 25 11.69 -10.15 40.11
C PRO A 25 10.23 -10.63 40.12
N LEU A 26 9.39 -10.10 39.23
CA LEU A 26 7.98 -10.48 39.16
C LEU A 26 7.81 -11.97 38.82
N LEU A 27 8.57 -12.49 37.85
CA LEU A 27 8.58 -13.91 37.50
C LEU A 27 9.09 -14.77 38.64
N LEU A 28 10.17 -14.35 39.32
CA LEU A 28 10.69 -15.04 40.50
C LEU A 28 9.64 -15.13 41.60
N THR A 29 8.86 -14.05 41.84
CA THR A 29 7.76 -14.10 42.82
C THR A 29 6.61 -15.02 42.44
N GLY A 30 6.45 -15.39 41.16
CA GLY A 30 5.46 -16.37 40.72
C GLY A 30 5.93 -17.82 40.84
N TRP A 31 7.24 -18.08 40.75
CA TRP A 31 7.82 -19.43 40.75
C TRP A 31 8.26 -19.90 42.15
N LEU A 32 8.74 -18.99 43.01
CA LEU A 32 9.21 -19.30 44.36
C LEU A 32 8.14 -19.57 45.47
N PRO A 33 6.84 -19.21 45.34
CA PRO A 33 5.87 -19.41 46.42
C PRO A 33 5.69 -20.88 46.82
N GLU A 34 5.87 -21.84 45.89
CA GLU A 34 5.81 -23.27 46.21
C GLU A 34 7.02 -23.75 47.04
N ALA A 35 8.13 -23.02 47.02
CA ALA A 35 9.38 -23.41 47.69
C ALA A 35 9.59 -22.74 49.06
N LEU A 36 8.97 -21.58 49.32
CA LEU A 36 9.24 -20.74 50.51
C LEU A 36 7.93 -20.14 51.05
N SER A 37 7.39 -20.75 52.10
CA SER A 37 6.12 -20.42 52.77
C SER A 37 6.09 -19.08 53.54
N SER A 38 6.95 -18.12 53.20
CA SER A 38 7.11 -16.86 53.96
C SER A 38 7.28 -15.63 53.08
N PHE A 39 6.95 -15.71 51.80
CA PHE A 39 6.98 -14.53 50.93
C PHE A 39 5.79 -13.60 51.18
N PRO A 40 6.00 -12.29 51.37
CA PRO A 40 4.93 -11.33 51.56
C PRO A 40 4.07 -11.15 50.29
N GLU A 41 2.76 -11.33 50.43
CA GLU A 41 1.77 -11.17 49.33
C GLU A 41 1.71 -9.76 48.73
N TRP A 42 2.21 -8.75 49.45
CA TRP A 42 2.22 -7.35 48.97
C TRP A 42 3.30 -7.08 47.92
N LEU A 43 4.38 -7.89 47.89
CA LEU A 43 5.53 -7.65 46.99
C LEU A 43 5.19 -7.90 45.51
N PRO A 44 4.55 -9.03 45.11
CA PRO A 44 4.11 -9.23 43.73
C PRO A 44 3.14 -8.15 43.25
N GLN A 45 2.25 -7.68 44.13
CA GLN A 45 1.26 -6.65 43.82
C GLN A 45 1.92 -5.30 43.50
N ILE A 46 2.95 -4.92 44.25
CA ILE A 46 3.73 -3.70 43.98
C ILE A 46 4.48 -3.82 42.64
N LEU A 47 5.16 -4.94 42.40
CA LEU A 47 5.89 -5.19 41.15
C LEU A 47 4.94 -5.16 39.94
N ARG A 48 3.77 -5.78 40.06
CA ARG A 48 2.74 -5.75 39.01
C ARG A 48 2.26 -4.33 38.72
N ARG A 49 1.97 -3.55 39.76
CA ARG A 49 1.52 -2.16 39.61
C ARG A 49 2.60 -1.27 39.00
N LEU A 50 3.86 -1.50 39.35
CA LEU A 50 5.00 -0.82 38.77
C LEU A 50 5.13 -1.12 37.27
N VAL A 51 5.10 -2.40 36.89
CA VAL A 51 5.16 -2.81 35.48
C VAL A 51 4.00 -2.20 34.68
N GLN A 52 2.77 -2.26 35.22
CA GLN A 52 1.59 -1.65 34.59
C GLN A 52 1.77 -0.14 34.36
N LEU A 53 2.22 0.59 35.39
CA LEU A 53 2.47 2.02 35.28
C LEU A 53 3.51 2.33 34.20
N LEU A 54 4.60 1.56 34.14
CA LEU A 54 5.65 1.76 33.14
C LEU A 54 5.16 1.43 31.72
N THR A 55 4.37 0.36 31.55
CA THR A 55 3.81 0.00 30.23
C THR A 55 2.77 1.03 29.77
N ASP A 56 1.92 1.51 30.66
CA ASP A 56 0.91 2.53 30.34
C ASP A 56 1.58 3.85 29.95
N LEU A 57 2.62 4.25 30.68
CA LEU A 57 3.43 5.42 30.37
C LEU A 57 4.14 5.27 29.02
N MET A 58 4.69 4.09 28.73
CA MET A 58 5.32 3.82 27.44
C MET A 58 4.32 3.96 26.29
N LEU A 59 3.14 3.34 26.43
CA LEU A 59 2.11 3.38 25.41
C LEU A 59 1.61 4.80 25.18
N HIS A 60 1.42 5.57 26.25
CA HIS A 60 1.01 6.97 26.16
C HIS A 60 2.05 7.83 25.42
N ILE A 61 3.34 7.62 25.67
CA ILE A 61 4.42 8.31 24.93
C ILE A 61 4.37 7.94 23.45
N VAL A 62 4.24 6.65 23.12
CA VAL A 62 4.19 6.20 21.72
C VAL A 62 2.98 6.81 20.99
N GLN A 63 1.79 6.74 21.59
CA GLN A 63 0.57 7.31 21.01
C GLN A 63 0.67 8.83 20.85
N PHE A 64 1.25 9.52 21.83
CA PHE A 64 1.51 10.95 21.71
C PHE A 64 2.45 11.25 20.54
N MET A 65 3.54 10.50 20.38
CA MET A 65 4.50 10.68 19.29
C MET A 65 3.89 10.35 17.92
N GLU A 66 3.01 9.36 17.83
CA GLU A 66 2.26 9.02 16.62
C GLU A 66 1.26 10.11 16.22
N SER A 67 0.66 10.80 17.20
CA SER A 67 -0.29 11.88 16.95
C SER A 67 0.34 13.19 16.44
N LEU A 68 1.66 13.33 16.51
CA LEU A 68 2.34 14.53 16.06
C LEU A 68 2.27 14.68 14.53
N PRO A 69 2.11 15.91 14.01
CA PRO A 69 2.12 16.13 12.57
C PRO A 69 3.48 15.71 12.00
N PHE A 70 3.45 15.11 10.80
CA PHE A 70 4.62 14.54 10.13
C PHE A 70 5.33 13.43 10.92
N ALA A 71 4.64 12.75 11.85
CA ALA A 71 5.22 11.67 12.64
C ALA A 71 5.86 10.59 11.79
N GLN A 72 5.30 10.33 10.61
CA GLN A 72 5.88 9.45 9.61
C GLN A 72 5.94 10.16 8.26
N LEU A 73 7.15 10.24 7.69
CA LEU A 73 7.33 10.59 6.29
C LEU A 73 7.16 9.32 5.44
N THR A 74 5.98 9.11 4.89
CA THR A 74 5.71 8.08 3.87
C THR A 74 5.85 8.68 2.46
N GLY A 75 6.22 7.88 1.46
CA GLY A 75 6.29 8.33 0.05
C GLY A 75 7.49 9.19 -0.33
N LEU A 76 8.53 9.32 0.52
CA LEU A 76 9.79 9.95 0.11
C LEU A 76 10.66 8.95 -0.66
N ASN A 77 10.36 8.79 -1.94
CA ASN A 77 11.19 8.01 -2.87
C ASN A 77 12.29 8.92 -3.44
N ILE A 78 13.32 9.17 -2.64
CA ILE A 78 14.53 9.86 -3.12
C ILE A 78 15.45 8.80 -3.72
N SER A 79 15.78 8.93 -5.00
CA SER A 79 16.75 8.05 -5.65
C SER A 79 18.15 8.17 -5.01
N LEU A 80 18.95 7.11 -5.09
CA LEU A 80 20.33 7.14 -4.58
C LEU A 80 21.16 8.31 -5.14
N PRO A 81 21.10 8.64 -6.45
CA PRO A 81 21.81 9.81 -6.98
C PRO A 81 21.33 11.13 -6.39
N ALA A 82 20.02 11.31 -6.20
CA ALA A 82 19.46 12.50 -5.56
C ALA A 82 19.94 12.63 -4.10
N ALA A 83 19.99 11.53 -3.35
CA ALA A 83 20.51 11.52 -1.99
C ALA A 83 22.01 11.90 -1.92
N ILE A 84 22.83 11.41 -2.86
CA ILE A 84 24.25 11.77 -2.95
C ILE A 84 24.42 13.27 -3.23
N LEU A 85 23.65 13.84 -4.16
CA LEU A 85 23.68 15.28 -4.46
C LEU A 85 23.29 16.14 -3.25
N LEU A 86 22.31 15.68 -2.46
CA LEU A 86 21.90 16.34 -1.22
C LEU A 86 23.02 16.32 -0.16
N LEU A 87 23.70 15.18 0.01
CA LEU A 87 24.85 15.07 0.93
C LEU A 87 26.02 15.95 0.49
N ILE A 88 26.31 16.00 -0.81
CA ILE A 88 27.35 16.89 -1.38
C ILE A 88 26.99 18.36 -1.10
N PHE A 89 25.72 18.75 -1.28
CA PHE A 89 25.25 20.08 -0.93
C PHE A 89 25.47 20.41 0.56
N ILE A 90 25.05 19.51 1.47
CA ILE A 90 25.22 19.68 2.93
C ILE A 90 26.71 19.81 3.30
N PHE A 91 27.58 18.99 2.70
CA PHE A 91 29.02 19.08 2.92
C PHE A 91 29.60 20.41 2.43
N LEU A 92 29.29 20.81 1.20
CA LEU A 92 29.80 22.04 0.59
C LEU A 92 29.31 23.29 1.32
N ILE A 93 28.03 23.35 1.73
CA ILE A 93 27.51 24.50 2.49
C ILE A 93 28.15 24.59 3.88
N SER A 94 28.36 23.44 4.55
CA SER A 94 29.07 23.38 5.83
C SER A 94 30.52 23.84 5.70
N HIS A 95 31.19 23.46 4.61
CA HIS A 95 32.54 23.91 4.29
C HIS A 95 32.60 25.41 3.95
N PHE A 96 31.61 25.91 3.20
CA PHE A 96 31.46 27.34 2.91
C PHE A 96 31.30 28.17 4.17
N MET A 97 30.52 27.72 5.16
CA MET A 97 30.37 28.43 6.44
C MET A 97 31.71 28.67 7.17
N LYS A 98 32.68 27.76 7.00
CA LYS A 98 34.03 27.88 7.60
C LYS A 98 34.97 28.77 6.80
N ILE A 99 35.06 28.55 5.48
CA ILE A 99 36.09 29.18 4.62
C ILE A 99 35.59 30.47 3.96
N LYS A 100 34.26 30.66 3.87
CA LYS A 100 33.55 31.81 3.28
C LYS A 100 33.97 32.20 1.86
N ARG A 101 34.57 31.27 1.12
CA ARG A 101 34.96 31.47 -0.29
C ARG A 101 33.76 31.32 -1.23
N PRO A 102 33.54 32.26 -2.17
CA PRO A 102 32.36 32.24 -3.05
C PRO A 102 32.35 31.03 -3.99
N LEU A 103 33.52 30.51 -4.40
CA LEU A 103 33.60 29.31 -5.24
C LEU A 103 32.99 28.06 -4.58
N VAL A 104 33.12 27.90 -3.26
CA VAL A 104 32.52 26.76 -2.55
C VAL A 104 31.00 26.90 -2.54
N LEU A 105 30.50 28.15 -2.43
CA LEU A 105 29.08 28.45 -2.51
C LEU A 105 28.51 28.13 -3.91
N THR A 106 29.22 28.47 -4.98
CA THR A 106 28.76 28.16 -6.35
C THR A 106 28.66 26.66 -6.58
N PHE A 107 29.61 25.86 -6.07
CA PHE A 107 29.50 24.39 -6.13
C PHE A 107 28.33 23.85 -5.30
N ALA A 108 28.09 24.40 -4.11
CA ALA A 108 26.93 24.02 -3.29
C ALA A 108 25.62 24.29 -4.04
N LEU A 109 25.46 25.50 -4.58
CA LEU A 109 24.26 25.89 -5.34
C LEU A 109 24.10 25.07 -6.62
N SER A 110 25.19 24.74 -7.32
CA SER A 110 25.15 23.85 -8.48
C SER A 110 24.68 22.44 -8.11
N SER A 111 25.13 21.90 -6.97
CA SER A 111 24.68 20.59 -6.47
C SER A 111 23.20 20.61 -6.13
N LEU A 112 22.74 21.67 -5.46
CA LEU A 112 21.32 21.86 -5.13
C LEU A 112 20.45 21.97 -6.38
N LEU A 113 20.89 22.72 -7.39
CA LEU A 113 20.18 22.87 -8.65
C LEU A 113 20.10 21.53 -9.40
N SER A 114 21.20 20.76 -9.43
CA SER A 114 21.23 19.42 -10.03
C SER A 114 20.27 18.47 -9.32
N PHE A 115 20.22 18.51 -7.98
CA PHE A 115 19.24 17.76 -7.19
C PHE A 115 17.81 18.12 -7.59
N GLN A 116 17.47 19.41 -7.68
CA GLN A 116 16.13 19.86 -8.09
C GLN A 116 15.77 19.40 -9.51
N LEU A 117 16.70 19.49 -10.47
CA LEU A 117 16.48 19.01 -11.83
C LEU A 117 16.25 17.50 -11.88
N LEU A 118 17.04 16.72 -11.14
CA LEU A 118 16.89 15.28 -11.08
C LEU A 118 15.56 14.88 -10.45
N SER A 119 15.17 15.52 -9.34
CA SER A 119 13.88 15.26 -8.70
C SER A 119 12.69 15.64 -9.59
N LEU A 120 12.78 16.74 -10.34
CA LEU A 120 11.77 17.12 -11.33
C LEU A 120 11.71 16.12 -12.49
N TRP A 121 12.85 15.65 -12.96
CA TRP A 121 12.92 14.64 -14.02
C TRP A 121 12.29 13.32 -13.56
N GLU A 122 12.59 12.87 -12.34
CA GLU A 122 11.98 11.69 -11.74
C GLU A 122 10.47 11.85 -11.55
N GLN A 123 10.00 13.01 -11.11
CA GLN A 123 8.56 13.30 -11.02
C GLN A 123 7.86 13.35 -12.37
N LEU A 124 8.52 13.90 -13.41
CA LEU A 124 7.97 13.90 -14.77
C LEU A 124 7.93 12.49 -15.38
N GLN A 125 8.83 11.60 -14.94
CA GLN A 125 8.85 10.19 -15.35
C GLN A 125 7.95 9.31 -14.49
N SER A 126 7.57 9.74 -13.28
CA SER A 126 6.68 8.98 -12.42
C SER A 126 5.36 8.72 -13.17
N THR A 127 5.01 7.44 -13.22
CA THR A 127 3.97 6.90 -14.10
C THR A 127 2.64 7.61 -13.86
N SER A 128 1.95 7.96 -14.95
CA SER A 128 0.54 8.36 -14.91
C SER A 128 -0.25 7.38 -14.06
N PRO A 129 -1.28 7.83 -13.30
CA PRO A 129 -2.13 6.92 -12.53
C PRO A 129 -2.56 5.74 -13.42
N GLN A 130 -2.48 4.52 -12.90
CA GLN A 130 -2.88 3.31 -13.63
C GLN A 130 -4.04 2.63 -12.89
N LEU A 131 -5.06 2.19 -13.62
CA LEU A 131 -6.04 1.26 -13.07
C LEU A 131 -5.41 -0.13 -13.11
N VAL A 132 -5.19 -0.75 -11.95
CA VAL A 132 -4.61 -2.08 -11.85
C VAL A 132 -5.63 -3.03 -11.25
N VAL A 133 -5.96 -4.09 -11.99
CA VAL A 133 -6.76 -5.22 -11.53
C VAL A 133 -5.81 -6.27 -10.99
N ILE A 134 -5.74 -6.39 -9.67
CA ILE A 134 -4.81 -7.29 -8.98
C ILE A 134 -5.59 -8.47 -8.41
N ASN A 135 -5.07 -9.67 -8.64
CA ASN A 135 -5.58 -10.88 -8.01
C ASN A 135 -5.06 -10.97 -6.57
N ASN A 136 -5.93 -10.75 -5.59
CA ASN A 136 -5.62 -10.95 -4.18
C ASN A 136 -6.52 -12.05 -3.61
N SER A 137 -6.18 -13.32 -3.89
CA SER A 137 -7.00 -14.49 -3.48
C SER A 137 -7.46 -14.38 -2.02
N PRO A 138 -8.78 -14.42 -1.73
CA PRO A 138 -9.86 -15.01 -2.54
C PRO A 138 -10.68 -14.07 -3.43
N GLN A 139 -10.34 -12.77 -3.54
CA GLN A 139 -11.10 -11.79 -4.35
C GLN A 139 -10.14 -10.89 -5.14
N SER A 140 -10.36 -10.66 -6.45
CA SER A 140 -9.57 -9.63 -7.13
C SER A 140 -9.93 -8.25 -6.60
N GLU A 141 -8.89 -7.48 -6.29
CA GLU A 141 -8.99 -6.09 -5.87
C GLU A 141 -8.65 -5.22 -7.08
N ILE A 142 -9.61 -4.40 -7.50
CA ILE A 142 -9.38 -3.38 -8.51
C ILE A 142 -8.97 -2.12 -7.75
N SER A 143 -7.74 -1.69 -7.95
CA SER A 143 -7.16 -0.55 -7.25
C SER A 143 -6.64 0.47 -8.25
N LEU A 144 -6.62 1.73 -7.85
CA LEU A 144 -5.83 2.72 -8.58
C LEU A 144 -4.42 2.68 -8.05
N TYR A 145 -3.47 2.48 -8.96
CA TYR A 145 -2.07 2.68 -8.71
C TYR A 145 -1.73 4.13 -9.00
N VAL A 146 -1.56 4.92 -7.94
CA VAL A 146 -1.19 6.34 -7.99
C VAL A 146 -0.02 6.56 -7.02
N ASP A 147 1.01 7.27 -7.46
CA ASP A 147 2.18 7.63 -6.63
C ASP A 147 2.82 6.41 -5.93
N GLU A 148 3.01 5.32 -6.67
CA GLU A 148 3.55 4.04 -6.19
C GLU A 148 2.73 3.33 -5.09
N THR A 149 1.52 3.80 -4.83
CA THR A 149 0.62 3.22 -3.83
C THR A 149 -0.69 2.75 -4.45
N TYR A 150 -1.21 1.63 -3.94
CA TYR A 150 -2.52 1.12 -4.32
C TYR A 150 -3.59 1.77 -3.46
N HIS A 151 -4.45 2.56 -4.09
CA HIS A 151 -5.63 3.10 -3.45
C HIS A 151 -6.83 2.21 -3.78
N PRO A 152 -7.43 1.53 -2.79
CA PRO A 152 -8.66 0.78 -3.02
C PRO A 152 -9.77 1.77 -3.36
N ILE A 153 -10.50 1.48 -4.44
CA ILE A 153 -11.70 2.25 -4.79
C ILE A 153 -12.93 1.40 -4.53
N TRP A 154 -13.96 2.03 -3.97
CA TRP A 154 -15.27 1.42 -3.91
C TRP A 154 -15.83 1.29 -5.34
N ILE A 155 -15.84 0.06 -5.85
CA ILE A 155 -16.31 -0.24 -7.20
C ILE A 155 -17.61 -1.03 -7.06
N PRO A 156 -18.69 -0.60 -7.73
CA PRO A 156 -19.95 -1.33 -7.69
C PRO A 156 -19.77 -2.76 -8.23
N GLU A 157 -20.58 -3.67 -7.72
CA GLU A 157 -20.60 -5.08 -8.14
C GLU A 157 -20.88 -5.21 -9.65
N ASN A 158 -21.94 -4.54 -10.12
CA ASN A 158 -22.18 -4.28 -11.53
C ASN A 158 -22.18 -2.77 -11.79
N GLY A 159 -21.41 -2.30 -12.77
CA GLY A 159 -21.44 -0.89 -13.13
C GLY A 159 -20.28 -0.43 -13.99
N VAL A 160 -20.28 0.87 -14.27
CA VAL A 160 -19.23 1.53 -15.05
C VAL A 160 -18.09 1.95 -14.14
N LEU A 161 -16.86 1.63 -14.51
CA LEU A 161 -15.67 2.13 -13.84
C LEU A 161 -15.28 3.48 -14.45
N PRO A 162 -14.95 4.48 -13.61
CA PRO A 162 -14.58 5.81 -14.09
C PRO A 162 -13.23 5.74 -14.81
N HIS A 163 -13.21 6.09 -16.10
CA HIS A 163 -11.99 6.24 -16.89
C HIS A 163 -12.18 7.37 -17.94
N PRO A 164 -11.19 8.26 -18.14
CA PRO A 164 -11.36 9.47 -18.97
C PRO A 164 -11.64 9.18 -20.44
N HIS A 165 -11.02 8.12 -20.98
CA HIS A 165 -11.05 7.83 -22.41
C HIS A 165 -11.59 6.44 -22.78
N LYS A 166 -11.91 5.60 -21.79
CA LYS A 166 -12.33 4.21 -22.02
C LYS A 166 -13.62 3.93 -21.28
N LYS A 167 -14.52 3.18 -21.90
CA LYS A 167 -15.72 2.65 -21.27
C LYS A 167 -15.38 1.29 -20.68
N ILE A 168 -15.26 1.27 -19.36
CA ILE A 168 -14.94 0.06 -18.61
C ILE A 168 -16.20 -0.34 -17.84
N ILE A 169 -16.65 -1.58 -18.02
CA ILE A 169 -17.80 -2.12 -17.29
C ILE A 169 -17.34 -3.34 -16.50
N ARG A 170 -17.77 -3.43 -15.25
CA ARG A 170 -17.65 -4.63 -14.44
C ARG A 170 -19.00 -5.30 -14.30
N LEU A 171 -19.02 -6.61 -14.48
CA LEU A 171 -20.15 -7.48 -14.19
C LEU A 171 -19.72 -8.53 -13.17
N SER A 172 -20.51 -8.73 -12.12
CA SER A 172 -20.25 -9.68 -11.04
C SER A 172 -21.34 -10.72 -10.82
N ASP A 173 -22.50 -10.56 -11.44
CA ASP A 173 -23.64 -11.48 -11.37
C ASP A 173 -24.26 -11.72 -12.76
N GLY A 174 -25.29 -12.55 -12.84
CA GLY A 174 -26.06 -12.80 -14.07
C GLY A 174 -27.32 -11.94 -14.18
N SER A 175 -27.41 -10.79 -13.50
CA SER A 175 -28.61 -9.94 -13.50
C SER A 175 -29.02 -9.45 -14.89
N PHE A 176 -28.11 -9.52 -15.86
CA PHE A 176 -28.36 -9.15 -17.24
C PHE A 176 -28.88 -10.28 -18.13
N ASN A 177 -29.02 -11.50 -17.61
CA ASN A 177 -29.44 -12.65 -18.41
C ASN A 177 -30.85 -12.48 -19.01
N ASP A 178 -31.69 -11.65 -18.39
CA ASP A 178 -33.04 -11.36 -18.88
C ASP A 178 -33.12 -10.06 -19.70
N PHE A 179 -32.02 -9.31 -19.84
CA PHE A 179 -32.03 -8.09 -20.64
C PHE A 179 -31.99 -8.42 -22.13
N THR A 180 -32.96 -7.85 -22.84
CA THR A 180 -33.00 -7.84 -24.30
C THR A 180 -32.84 -6.40 -24.76
N THR A 181 -31.97 -6.18 -25.74
CA THR A 181 -31.70 -4.86 -26.31
C THR A 181 -31.78 -4.91 -27.82
N ASN A 182 -32.32 -3.88 -28.45
CA ASN A 182 -32.28 -3.74 -29.91
C ASN A 182 -30.96 -3.11 -30.39
N THR A 183 -30.14 -2.61 -29.48
CA THR A 183 -28.89 -1.91 -29.78
C THR A 183 -27.75 -2.38 -28.87
N THR A 184 -26.61 -2.69 -29.46
CA THR A 184 -25.39 -3.05 -28.72
C THR A 184 -24.76 -1.81 -28.09
N PHE A 185 -24.28 -1.91 -26.86
CA PHE A 185 -23.56 -0.83 -26.18
C PHE A 185 -22.06 -1.05 -26.31
N PRO A 186 -21.29 -0.27 -27.08
CA PRO A 186 -19.87 -0.52 -27.28
C PRO A 186 -19.07 -0.26 -26.00
N VAL A 187 -18.31 -1.28 -25.56
CA VAL A 187 -17.45 -1.24 -24.37
C VAL A 187 -16.00 -1.50 -24.77
N ASP A 188 -15.06 -0.76 -24.19
CA ASP A 188 -13.64 -0.99 -24.47
C ASP A 188 -13.13 -2.19 -23.68
N ILE A 189 -13.47 -2.24 -22.38
CA ILE A 189 -13.02 -3.29 -21.46
C ILE A 189 -14.20 -3.79 -20.63
N LEU A 190 -14.45 -5.09 -20.72
CA LEU A 190 -15.46 -5.77 -19.91
C LEU A 190 -14.79 -6.67 -18.87
N ILE A 191 -14.96 -6.35 -17.59
CA ILE A 191 -14.41 -7.10 -16.47
C ILE A 191 -15.48 -8.06 -15.96
N LEU A 192 -15.24 -9.37 -16.06
CA LEU A 192 -16.15 -10.40 -15.56
C LEU A 192 -15.63 -10.96 -14.24
N SER A 193 -16.46 -10.92 -13.21
CA SER A 193 -16.10 -11.29 -11.83
C SER A 193 -17.15 -12.17 -11.17
N ARG A 194 -16.75 -12.96 -10.16
CA ARG A 194 -17.57 -13.79 -9.22
C ARG A 194 -18.57 -14.81 -9.80
N HIS A 195 -19.28 -14.49 -10.86
CA HIS A 195 -20.27 -15.33 -11.50
C HIS A 195 -19.63 -16.31 -12.49
N CYS A 196 -20.24 -17.49 -12.62
CA CYS A 196 -19.67 -18.62 -13.35
C CYS A 196 -20.42 -18.96 -14.65
N CYS A 197 -21.60 -18.39 -14.86
CA CYS A 197 -22.50 -18.73 -15.95
C CYS A 197 -22.70 -17.57 -16.93
N PHE A 198 -21.64 -16.79 -17.16
CA PHE A 198 -21.64 -15.77 -18.20
C PHE A 198 -21.79 -16.43 -19.58
N ASP A 199 -22.78 -15.99 -20.36
CA ASP A 199 -22.95 -16.41 -21.75
C ASP A 199 -22.24 -15.43 -22.70
N ALA A 200 -21.24 -15.92 -23.43
CA ALA A 200 -20.48 -15.12 -24.37
C ALA A 200 -21.33 -14.55 -25.51
N GLU A 201 -22.40 -15.24 -25.94
CA GLU A 201 -23.33 -14.72 -26.98
C GLU A 201 -24.08 -13.50 -26.46
N GLN A 202 -24.65 -13.62 -25.27
CA GLN A 202 -25.38 -12.53 -24.66
C GLN A 202 -24.49 -11.33 -24.35
N LEU A 203 -23.28 -11.57 -23.82
CA LEU A 203 -22.31 -10.50 -23.58
C LEU A 203 -21.95 -9.75 -24.87
N TYR A 204 -21.80 -10.46 -25.99
CA TYR A 204 -21.53 -9.85 -27.29
C TYR A 204 -22.72 -9.01 -27.78
N HIS A 205 -23.93 -9.56 -27.69
CA HIS A 205 -25.15 -8.89 -28.10
C HIS A 205 -25.46 -7.64 -27.26
N LEU A 206 -25.10 -7.64 -25.98
CA LEU A 206 -25.32 -6.51 -25.08
C LEU A 206 -24.20 -5.47 -25.17
N PHE A 207 -22.92 -5.87 -25.19
CA PHE A 207 -21.80 -4.98 -24.83
C PHE A 207 -20.67 -4.82 -25.87
N HIS A 208 -20.63 -5.61 -26.96
CA HIS A 208 -19.58 -5.51 -28.00
C HIS A 208 -18.16 -5.14 -27.47
N PRO A 209 -17.58 -5.92 -26.55
CA PRO A 209 -16.35 -5.55 -25.87
C PRO A 209 -15.12 -5.66 -26.77
N SER A 210 -14.22 -4.68 -26.70
CA SER A 210 -12.92 -4.75 -27.40
C SER A 210 -11.90 -5.64 -26.67
N LEU A 211 -12.05 -5.81 -25.35
CA LEU A 211 -11.26 -6.70 -24.50
C LEU A 211 -12.12 -7.23 -23.35
N ILE A 212 -11.97 -8.51 -23.03
CA ILE A 212 -12.59 -9.11 -21.85
C ILE A 212 -11.49 -9.46 -20.84
N VAL A 213 -11.65 -9.00 -19.60
CA VAL A 213 -10.74 -9.32 -18.49
C VAL A 213 -11.47 -10.27 -17.53
N LEU A 214 -10.90 -11.46 -17.33
CA LEU A 214 -11.44 -12.45 -16.41
C LEU A 214 -10.79 -12.28 -15.04
N ASP A 215 -11.61 -11.93 -14.06
CA ASP A 215 -11.24 -11.80 -12.66
C ASP A 215 -10.94 -13.18 -12.05
N SER A 216 -9.95 -13.25 -11.17
CA SER A 216 -9.59 -14.45 -10.43
C SER A 216 -10.64 -14.96 -9.45
N SER A 217 -11.77 -14.29 -9.28
CA SER A 217 -12.89 -14.76 -8.47
C SER A 217 -13.79 -15.76 -9.20
N MET A 218 -13.73 -15.86 -10.54
CA MET A 218 -14.54 -16.82 -11.29
C MET A 218 -14.01 -18.26 -11.16
N PRO A 219 -14.84 -19.33 -11.21
CA PRO A 219 -14.33 -20.70 -11.23
C PRO A 219 -13.42 -20.99 -12.44
N ARG A 220 -12.35 -21.77 -12.25
CA ARG A 220 -11.33 -22.05 -13.29
C ARG A 220 -11.94 -22.65 -14.56
N TYR A 221 -12.88 -23.58 -14.41
CA TYR A 221 -13.58 -24.21 -15.52
C TYR A 221 -14.39 -23.20 -16.35
N SER A 222 -15.11 -22.29 -15.68
CA SER A 222 -15.89 -21.24 -16.33
C SER A 222 -15.00 -20.27 -17.11
N ALA A 223 -13.89 -19.83 -16.50
CA ALA A 223 -12.93 -18.94 -17.14
C ALA A 223 -12.31 -19.56 -18.42
N ILE A 224 -11.96 -20.84 -18.38
CA ILE A 224 -11.41 -21.57 -19.55
C ILE A 224 -12.46 -21.65 -20.67
N ASN A 225 -13.67 -22.12 -20.35
CA ASN A 225 -14.74 -22.25 -21.34
C ASN A 225 -15.10 -20.91 -22.00
N LEU A 226 -15.14 -19.84 -21.20
CA LEU A 226 -15.46 -18.50 -21.68
C LEU A 226 -14.31 -17.93 -22.52
N LYS A 227 -13.06 -18.14 -22.10
CA LYS A 227 -11.86 -17.78 -22.89
C LYS A 227 -11.90 -18.46 -24.26
N GLU A 228 -12.16 -19.76 -24.33
CA GLU A 228 -12.30 -20.48 -25.61
C GLU A 228 -13.43 -19.93 -26.47
N SER A 229 -14.61 -19.69 -25.88
CA SER A 229 -15.79 -19.17 -26.58
C SER A 229 -15.54 -17.78 -27.17
N CYS A 230 -14.86 -16.90 -26.44
CA CYS A 230 -14.51 -15.55 -26.88
C CYS A 230 -13.40 -15.54 -27.94
N LEU A 231 -12.37 -16.40 -27.80
CA LEU A 231 -11.28 -16.52 -28.76
C LEU A 231 -11.77 -17.01 -30.12
N ASN A 232 -12.73 -17.95 -30.15
CA ASN A 232 -13.37 -18.42 -31.39
C ASN A 232 -14.08 -17.31 -32.18
N ARG A 233 -14.38 -16.18 -31.53
CA ARG A 233 -15.02 -14.99 -32.14
C ARG A 233 -14.06 -13.84 -32.38
N GLY A 234 -12.76 -14.05 -32.15
CA GLY A 234 -11.72 -13.03 -32.33
C GLY A 234 -11.69 -11.96 -31.26
N ILE A 235 -12.33 -12.19 -30.10
CA ILE A 235 -12.31 -11.24 -28.97
C ILE A 235 -11.10 -11.58 -28.09
N PRO A 236 -10.19 -10.61 -27.84
CA PRO A 236 -9.08 -10.85 -26.94
C PRO A 236 -9.58 -11.00 -25.50
N VAL A 237 -8.99 -11.95 -24.78
CA VAL A 237 -9.31 -12.26 -23.38
C VAL A 237 -8.03 -12.27 -22.57
N HIS A 238 -8.02 -11.52 -21.46
CA HIS A 238 -6.95 -11.50 -20.46
C HIS A 238 -7.41 -12.22 -19.20
N ASP A 239 -6.80 -13.35 -18.85
CA ASP A 239 -7.11 -14.08 -17.62
C ASP A 239 -6.15 -13.66 -16.51
N VAL A 240 -6.62 -12.91 -15.52
CA VAL A 240 -5.77 -12.37 -14.45
C VAL A 240 -5.08 -13.49 -13.64
N ARG A 241 -5.63 -14.72 -13.62
CA ARG A 241 -4.98 -15.86 -12.95
C ARG A 241 -3.81 -16.43 -13.72
N GLN A 242 -3.86 -16.41 -15.06
CA GLN A 242 -2.84 -17.01 -15.93
C GLN A 242 -1.84 -15.99 -16.44
N ASP A 243 -2.36 -14.83 -16.86
CA ASP A 243 -1.65 -13.77 -17.57
C ASP A 243 -1.14 -12.68 -16.61
N GLY A 244 -1.52 -12.75 -15.32
CA GLY A 244 -1.12 -11.80 -14.27
C GLY A 244 -2.00 -10.56 -14.20
N ALA A 245 -1.60 -9.59 -13.37
CA ALA A 245 -2.36 -8.36 -13.15
C ALA A 245 -2.58 -7.60 -14.47
N TYR A 246 -3.82 -7.15 -14.70
CA TYR A 246 -4.13 -6.30 -15.84
C TYR A 246 -3.97 -4.84 -15.43
N SER A 247 -3.09 -4.10 -16.11
CA SER A 247 -2.88 -2.67 -15.87
C SER A 247 -3.33 -1.85 -17.07
N LEU A 248 -3.97 -0.71 -16.78
CA LEU A 248 -4.43 0.25 -17.76
C LEU A 248 -3.97 1.66 -17.35
N ASN A 249 -3.27 2.34 -18.26
CA ASN A 249 -2.87 3.73 -18.07
C ASN A 249 -4.08 4.66 -18.22
N PHE A 250 -4.21 5.64 -17.31
CA PHE A 250 -5.14 6.76 -17.47
C PHE A 250 -4.70 7.74 -18.57
#